data_AF-A0A6M1ZLS3-F1
#
_entry.id   AF-A0A6M1ZLS3-F1
#
_cell.length_a   1.000
_cell.length_b   1.000
_cell.length_c   1.000
_cell.angle_alpha   90.00
_cell.angle_beta   90.00
_cell.angle_gamma   90.00
#
_symmetry.space_group_name_H-M   'P 1'
#
loop_
_entity.id
_entity.type
_entity.pdbx_description
1 polymer ?
#
loop_
_entity_poly.entity_id
_entity_poly.type
_entity_poly.pdbx_seq_one_letter_code
_entity_poly.pdbx_strand_id
1 'polypeptide(L)' 'MAKQPKQKIRIRLKGYDQRQLDQSTADIVETAKRTGARVAGPIPLPNRKSIYTV' A
#
# COMPACT_ATOMS: atom_id res chain seq x y z
N MET A 1 17.81 -4.29 -28.93
CA MET A 1 18.04 -4.68 -27.52
C MET A 1 16.70 -4.81 -26.82
N ALA A 2 16.33 -6.01 -26.37
CA ALA A 2 15.05 -6.26 -25.72
C ALA A 2 14.98 -5.53 -24.37
N LYS A 3 13.98 -4.64 -24.23
CA LYS A 3 13.75 -3.84 -23.03
C LYS A 3 13.18 -4.76 -21.95
N GLN A 4 13.99 -5.20 -20.99
CA GLN A 4 13.50 -6.01 -19.88
C GLN A 4 12.32 -5.30 -19.18
N PRO A 5 11.21 -6.00 -18.92
CA PRO A 5 10.07 -5.40 -18.23
C PRO A 5 10.52 -5.01 -16.81
N LYS A 6 10.38 -3.72 -16.47
CA LYS A 6 10.62 -3.24 -15.11
C LYS A 6 9.64 -3.97 -14.18
N GLN A 7 10.17 -4.79 -13.27
CA GLN A 7 9.37 -5.43 -12.23
C GLN A 7 8.74 -4.33 -11.35
N LYS A 8 7.40 -4.25 -11.36
CA LYS A 8 6.62 -3.27 -10.61
C LYS A 8 5.64 -4.00 -9.70
N ILE A 9 5.93 -3.98 -8.40
CA ILE A 9 5.06 -4.56 -7.37
C ILE A 9 4.00 -3.49 -6.99
N ARG A 10 2.73 -3.90 -6.87
CA ARG A 10 1.63 -3.04 -6.41
C ARG A 10 1.01 -3.66 -5.16
N ILE A 11 1.13 -2.98 -4.03
CA ILE A 11 0.59 -3.44 -2.74
C ILE A 11 -0.72 -2.69 -2.49
N ARG A 12 -1.80 -3.42 -2.16
CA ARG A 12 -3.08 -2.82 -1.74
C ARG A 12 -3.37 -3.26 -0.31
N LEU A 13 -3.34 -2.30 0.61
CA LEU A 13 -3.70 -2.52 2.01
C LEU A 13 -5.21 -2.32 2.19
N LYS A 14 -5.84 -3.22 2.94
CA LYS A 14 -7.24 -3.13 3.36
C LYS A 14 -7.32 -3.56 4.81
N GLY A 15 -7.98 -2.77 5.64
CA GLY A 15 -8.22 -3.07 7.04
C GLY A 15 -9.44 -2.31 7.53
N TYR A 16 -10.05 -2.80 8.61
CA TYR A 16 -11.16 -2.12 9.27
C TYR A 16 -10.66 -1.06 10.25
N ASP A 17 -9.52 -1.32 10.91
CA ASP A 17 -8.86 -0.37 11.81
C ASP A 17 -7.85 0.48 11.03
N GLN A 18 -8.06 1.79 11.05
CA GLN A 18 -7.17 2.76 10.43
C GLN A 18 -5.80 2.81 11.11
N ARG A 19 -5.71 2.69 12.44
CA ARG A 19 -4.44 2.85 13.18
C ARG A 19 -3.44 1.76 12.82
N GLN A 20 -3.91 0.52 12.77
CA GLN A 20 -3.07 -0.62 12.37
C GLN A 20 -2.65 -0.55 10.90
N LEU A 21 -3.54 -0.03 10.04
CA LEU A 21 -3.26 0.18 8.62
C LEU A 21 -2.14 1.21 8.45
N ASP A 22 -2.22 2.34 9.15
CA ASP A 22 -1.24 3.42 9.07
C ASP A 22 0.14 2.96 9.57
N GLN A 23 0.19 2.25 10.70
CA GLN A 23 1.43 1.67 11.23
C GLN A 23 2.07 0.71 10.22
N SER A 24 1.29 -0.25 9.72
CA SER A 24 1.77 -1.24 8.73
C SER A 24 2.27 -0.57 7.45
N THR A 25 1.58 0.50 7.03
CA THR A 25 1.97 1.26 5.84
C THR A 25 3.29 1.97 6.04
N ALA A 26 3.51 2.58 7.22
CA ALA A 26 4.76 3.23 7.58
C ALA A 26 5.94 2.24 7.56
N ASP A 27 5.77 1.08 8.19
CA ASP A 27 6.82 0.04 8.29
C ASP A 27 7.21 -0.49 6.90
N ILE A 28 6.23 -0.72 6.01
CA ILE A 28 6.48 -1.16 4.63
C ILE A 28 7.24 -0.08 3.84
N VAL A 29 6.85 1.19 4.00
CA VAL A 29 7.50 2.31 3.30
C VAL A 29 8.93 2.48 3.78
N GLU A 30 9.19 2.39 5.09
CA GLU A 30 10.55 2.44 5.64
C GLU A 30 11.42 1.30 5.13
N THR A 31 10.89 0.07 5.16
CA THR A 31 11.59 -1.11 4.67
C THR A 31 11.92 -1.01 3.18
N ALA A 32 10.97 -0.53 2.37
CA ALA A 32 11.18 -0.35 0.93
C ALA A 32 12.18 0.78 0.61
N LYS A 33 12.19 1.86 1.41
CA LYS A 33 13.22 2.90 1.32
C LYS A 33 14.60 2.36 1.66
N ARG A 34 14.71 1.55 2.74
CA ARG A 34 15.97 0.93 3.18
C ARG A 34 16.56 -0.02 2.13
N THR A 35 15.75 -0.73 1.37
CA THR A 35 16.21 -1.60 0.27
C THR A 35 16.54 -0.85 -1.02
N GLY A 36 16.37 0.48 -1.05
CA GLY A 36 16.66 1.31 -2.23
C GLY A 36 15.59 1.24 -3.32
N ALA A 37 14.40 0.69 -3.02
CA ALA A 37 13.31 0.65 -3.97
C ALA A 37 12.64 2.03 -4.14
N ARG A 38 12.23 2.37 -5.37
CA ARG A 38 11.46 3.60 -5.63
C ARG A 38 10.01 3.39 -5.20
N VAL A 39 9.58 4.13 -4.19
CA VAL A 39 8.23 4.06 -3.63
C VAL A 39 7.40 5.24 -4.14
N ALA A 40 6.26 4.96 -4.76
CA ALA A 40 5.16 5.91 -4.81
C ALA A 40 4.45 5.78 -3.47
N GLY A 41 4.49 6.79 -2.61
CA GLY A 41 4.07 6.73 -1.22
C GLY A 41 2.64 6.21 -0.99
N PRO A 42 2.17 6.16 0.26
CA PRO A 42 0.83 5.69 0.57
C PRO A 42 -0.23 6.54 -0.14
N ILE A 43 -0.90 5.97 -1.13
CA ILE A 43 -1.98 6.63 -1.86
C ILE A 43 -3.30 6.21 -1.20
N PRO A 44 -4.02 7.12 -0.52
CA PRO A 44 -5.30 6.78 0.07
C PRO A 44 -6.31 6.48 -1.03
N LEU A 45 -7.09 5.43 -0.82
CA LEU A 45 -8.21 5.05 -1.68
C LEU A 45 -9.53 5.32 -0.96
N PRO A 46 -10.63 5.55 -1.69
CA PRO A 46 -11.94 5.74 -1.07
C PRO A 46 -12.35 4.54 -0.21
N ASN A 47 -12.83 4.82 1.00
CA ASN A 47 -13.31 3.80 1.94
C ASN A 47 -14.68 3.28 1.52
N ARG A 48 -14.87 1.96 1.54
CA ARG A 48 -16.19 1.35 1.31
C ARG A 48 -16.94 1.23 2.64
N LYS A 49 -18.16 1.75 2.70
CA LYS A 49 -19.06 1.63 3.84
C LYS A 49 -20.21 0.70 3.47
N SER A 50 -20.33 -0.43 4.15
CA SER A 50 -21.50 -1.32 4.03
C SER A 50 -22.44 -1.05 5.21
N ILE A 51 -23.69 -0.69 4.92
CA ILE A 51 -24.73 -0.44 5.92
C ILE A 51 -25.71 -1.62 5.85
N TYR A 52 -25.97 -2.25 7.01
CA TYR A 52 -26.95 -3.33 7.14
C TYR A 52 -28.03 -2.88 8.14
N THR A 53 -29.28 -3.16 7.82
CA THR A 53 -30.44 -2.88 8.67
C THR A 53 -31.23 -4.19 8.82
N VAL A 54 -31.67 -4.47 10.04
CA VAL A 54 -32.42 -5.68 10.41
C VAL A 54 -33.91 -5.54 10.19
#